data_AF-A0A968TL11-F1
#
_entry.id   AF-A0A968TL11-F1
#
_cell.length_a   1.000
_cell.length_b   1.000
_cell.length_c   1.000
_cell.angle_alpha   90.00
_cell.angle_beta   90.00
_cell.angle_gamma   90.00
#
_symmetry.space_group_name_H-M   'P 1'
#
loop_
_entity.id
_entity.type
_entity.pdbx_description
1 polymer ?
#
loop_
_entity_poly.entity_id
_entity_poly.type
_entity_poly.pdbx_seq_one_letter_code
_entity_poly.pdbx_strand_id
1 'polypeptide(L)'
;LYRTGDRVRRLANGAIEYLGRLDYQVKLRGYRIELGEIEAVLRQHPEIDQAVVTLQSEESGDRLVAFLVPDCPAEVKSFLQERLPSYMIPAIFVPIAHLPLTPNGKIDRRSLPLPAGDRPALTNAFALPQTEVEQAIAQIWQQALKLDRVGIHDNFFELGGHSLLIVSVYNQLKERLNLDLLLVDLFRYPTIASLAAALSQPEATPSIDLRKNQLTAGKARLQQRRRVTSPKLPAP
;
A
#
# COMPACT_ATOMS: atom_id res chain seq x y z
N LEU A 1 -23.92 17.89 -5.87
CA LEU A 1 -23.72 17.10 -7.11
C LEU A 1 -22.77 15.94 -6.81
N TYR A 2 -23.07 14.72 -7.28
CA TYR A 2 -22.21 13.54 -7.12
C TYR A 2 -21.61 13.16 -8.47
N ARG A 3 -20.28 12.95 -8.55
CA ARG A 3 -19.57 12.63 -9.79
C ARG A 3 -19.49 11.10 -9.94
N THR A 4 -20.26 10.53 -10.88
CA THR A 4 -20.40 9.06 -11.00
C THR A 4 -19.21 8.35 -11.65
N GLY A 5 -18.39 9.09 -12.41
CA GLY A 5 -17.31 8.52 -13.20
C GLY A 5 -17.77 7.89 -14.52
N ASP A 6 -19.08 7.84 -14.79
CA ASP A 6 -19.61 7.24 -16.01
C ASP A 6 -19.43 8.19 -17.20
N ARG A 7 -18.86 7.66 -18.28
CA ARG A 7 -18.85 8.30 -19.58
C ARG A 7 -20.18 8.00 -20.24
N VAL A 8 -20.91 9.05 -20.60
CA VAL A 8 -22.20 8.92 -21.27
C VAL A 8 -22.30 9.87 -22.46
N ARG A 9 -23.15 9.54 -23.43
CA ARG A 9 -23.55 10.43 -24.51
C ARG A 9 -25.07 10.63 -24.47
N ARG A 10 -25.52 11.86 -24.69
CA ARG A 10 -26.94 12.17 -24.83
C ARG A 10 -27.37 11.95 -26.28
N LEU A 11 -28.39 11.14 -26.51
CA LEU A 11 -28.97 10.86 -27.82
C LEU A 11 -29.98 11.94 -28.22
N ALA A 12 -30.30 12.02 -29.52
CA ALA A 12 -31.24 13.00 -30.05
C ALA A 12 -32.67 12.87 -29.47
N ASN A 13 -33.05 11.67 -29.02
CA ASN A 13 -34.33 11.42 -28.33
C ASN A 13 -34.29 11.74 -26.82
N GLY A 14 -33.20 12.33 -26.32
CA GLY A 14 -33.04 12.72 -24.92
C GLY A 14 -32.54 11.60 -23.99
N ALA A 15 -32.46 10.35 -24.47
CA ALA A 15 -31.92 9.23 -23.69
C ALA A 15 -30.41 9.36 -23.44
N ILE A 16 -29.93 8.71 -22.38
CA ILE A 16 -28.51 8.67 -22.02
C ILE A 16 -27.96 7.29 -22.41
N GLU A 17 -27.01 7.28 -23.34
CA GLU A 17 -26.27 6.08 -23.74
C GLU A 17 -25.02 5.95 -22.88
N TYR A 18 -24.88 4.80 -22.22
CA TYR A 18 -23.71 4.49 -21.40
C TYR A 18 -22.53 4.08 -22.29
N LEU A 19 -21.40 4.79 -22.17
CA LEU A 19 -20.20 4.60 -22.98
C LEU A 19 -19.03 3.99 -22.18
N GLY A 20 -19.29 3.48 -20.96
CA GLY A 20 -18.30 2.95 -20.05
C GLY A 20 -17.97 3.92 -18.92
N ARG A 21 -16.95 3.61 -18.12
CA ARG A 21 -16.43 4.50 -17.07
C ARG A 21 -15.23 5.28 -17.58
N LEU A 22 -15.09 6.52 -17.13
CA LEU A 22 -13.89 7.34 -17.31
C LEU A 22 -12.77 6.91 -16.36
N ASP A 23 -13.13 6.32 -15.22
CA ASP A 23 -12.17 5.90 -14.21
C ASP A 23 -11.77 4.43 -14.39
N TYR A 24 -10.50 4.19 -14.10
CA TYR A 24 -9.90 2.86 -14.08
C TYR A 24 -9.91 2.40 -12.64
N GLN A 25 -10.98 1.71 -12.27
CA GLN A 25 -11.14 1.23 -10.91
C GLN A 25 -10.55 -0.16 -10.75
N VAL A 26 -9.80 -0.36 -9.68
CA VAL A 26 -9.15 -1.64 -9.37
C VAL A 26 -9.45 -2.08 -7.94
N LYS A 27 -9.27 -3.38 -7.70
CA LYS A 27 -9.29 -3.95 -6.36
C LYS A 27 -7.86 -4.29 -5.96
N LEU A 28 -7.41 -3.76 -4.83
CA LEU A 28 -6.09 -4.06 -4.29
C LEU A 28 -6.22 -4.31 -2.80
N ARG A 29 -5.86 -5.52 -2.34
CA ARG A 29 -5.82 -5.88 -0.91
C ARG A 29 -7.13 -5.54 -0.17
N GLY A 30 -8.28 -5.74 -0.82
CA GLY A 30 -9.62 -5.45 -0.26
C GLY A 30 -10.11 -4.02 -0.44
N TYR A 31 -9.25 -3.10 -0.92
CA TYR A 31 -9.62 -1.72 -1.23
C TYR A 31 -10.10 -1.61 -2.67
N ARG A 32 -11.14 -0.80 -2.86
CA ARG A 32 -11.62 -0.38 -4.18
C ARG A 32 -10.99 0.98 -4.47
N ILE A 33 -10.05 1.03 -5.40
CA ILE A 33 -9.20 2.20 -5.67
C ILE A 33 -9.54 2.76 -7.05
N GLU A 34 -9.76 4.07 -7.11
CA GLU A 34 -9.89 4.81 -8.37
C GLU A 34 -8.51 5.30 -8.82
N LEU A 35 -7.93 4.69 -9.85
CA LEU A 35 -6.57 5.05 -10.29
C LEU A 35 -6.48 6.51 -10.75
N GLY A 36 -7.58 7.06 -11.28
CA GLY A 36 -7.66 8.46 -11.68
C GLY A 36 -7.49 9.45 -10.53
N GLU A 37 -7.76 9.05 -9.28
CA GLU A 37 -7.52 9.88 -8.10
C GLU A 37 -6.01 10.05 -7.86
N ILE A 38 -5.26 8.96 -7.93
CA ILE A 38 -3.81 8.96 -7.79
C ILE A 38 -3.17 9.78 -8.92
N GLU A 39 -3.62 9.57 -10.17
CA GLU A 39 -3.17 10.32 -11.34
C GLU A 39 -3.47 11.82 -11.24
N ALA A 40 -4.58 12.20 -10.61
CA ALA A 40 -4.94 13.60 -10.40
C ALA A 40 -4.08 14.28 -9.33
N VAL A 41 -3.67 13.55 -8.28
CA VAL A 41 -2.73 14.08 -7.29
C VAL A 41 -1.33 14.17 -7.88
N LEU A 42 -0.84 13.13 -8.59
CA LEU A 42 0.46 13.14 -9.26
C LEU A 42 0.66 14.37 -10.16
N ARG A 43 -0.36 14.72 -10.96
CA ARG A 43 -0.33 15.91 -11.85
C ARG A 43 -0.38 17.26 -11.14
N GLN A 44 -0.53 17.29 -9.81
CA GLN A 44 -0.38 18.53 -9.03
C GLN A 44 1.08 18.77 -8.63
N HIS A 45 1.96 17.79 -8.81
CA HIS A 45 3.39 17.97 -8.60
C HIS A 45 3.96 18.86 -9.73
N PRO A 46 4.73 19.91 -9.43
CA PRO A 46 5.18 20.89 -10.43
C PRO A 46 6.11 20.31 -11.50
N GLU A 47 6.76 19.18 -11.20
CA GLU A 47 7.70 18.50 -12.11
C GLU A 47 7.08 17.32 -12.89
N ILE A 48 5.76 17.08 -12.75
CA ILE A 48 5.07 15.97 -13.42
C ILE A 48 4.07 16.53 -14.43
N ASP A 49 4.36 16.35 -15.72
CA ASP A 49 3.50 16.79 -16.81
C ASP A 49 2.33 15.82 -17.03
N GLN A 50 2.63 14.52 -17.04
CA GLN A 50 1.65 13.47 -17.26
C GLN A 50 1.90 12.30 -16.32
N ALA A 51 0.82 11.67 -15.87
CA ALA A 51 0.88 10.52 -14.99
C ALA A 51 -0.22 9.51 -15.34
N VAL A 52 0.14 8.22 -15.36
CA VAL A 52 -0.81 7.11 -15.50
C VAL A 52 -0.48 6.05 -14.47
N VAL A 53 -1.49 5.55 -13.79
CA VAL A 53 -1.34 4.48 -12.81
C VAL A 53 -2.02 3.23 -13.32
N THR A 54 -1.38 2.08 -13.13
CA THR A 54 -1.93 0.75 -13.46
C THR A 54 -1.83 -0.19 -12.26
N LEU A 55 -2.67 -1.21 -12.26
CA LEU A 55 -2.50 -2.38 -11.40
C LEU A 55 -1.72 -3.43 -12.18
N GLN A 56 -0.60 -3.88 -11.62
CA GLN A 56 0.18 -4.98 -12.13
C GLN A 56 -0.04 -6.20 -11.23
N SER A 57 -0.40 -7.33 -11.84
CA SER A 57 -0.56 -8.61 -11.15
C SER A 57 0.66 -9.50 -11.41
N GLU A 58 1.31 -9.96 -10.34
CA GLU A 58 2.44 -10.90 -10.39
C GLU A 58 2.22 -12.08 -9.44
N GLU A 59 3.06 -13.11 -9.51
CA GLU A 59 3.00 -14.27 -8.60
C GLU A 59 3.12 -13.87 -7.13
N SER A 60 3.90 -12.83 -6.83
CA SER A 60 4.04 -12.24 -5.49
C SER A 60 2.85 -11.39 -5.05
N GLY A 61 1.88 -11.16 -5.94
CA GLY A 61 0.66 -10.39 -5.69
C GLY A 61 0.55 -9.10 -6.49
N ASP A 62 -0.61 -8.46 -6.35
CA ASP A 62 -0.93 -7.22 -7.07
C ASP A 62 -0.26 -5.99 -6.46
N ARG A 63 0.21 -5.08 -7.32
CA ARG A 63 0.80 -3.79 -6.93
C ARG A 63 0.42 -2.66 -7.89
N LEU A 64 0.45 -1.43 -7.39
CA LEU A 64 0.26 -0.23 -8.20
C LEU A 64 1.59 0.23 -8.80
N VAL A 65 1.57 0.59 -10.09
CA VAL A 65 2.71 1.14 -10.83
C VAL A 65 2.30 2.49 -11.41
N ALA A 66 3.08 3.53 -11.17
CA ALA A 66 2.89 4.86 -11.73
C ALA A 66 3.93 5.13 -12.82
N PHE A 67 3.46 5.57 -13.99
CA PHE A 67 4.28 6.02 -15.11
C PHE A 67 4.23 7.53 -15.17
N LEU A 68 5.40 8.17 -15.13
CA LEU A 68 5.54 9.63 -15.00
C LEU A 68 6.29 10.21 -16.20
N VAL A 69 5.87 11.39 -16.64
CA VAL A 69 6.51 12.17 -17.71
C VAL A 69 6.90 13.54 -17.15
N PRO A 70 8.09 14.07 -17.46
CA PRO A 70 9.18 13.41 -18.21
C PRO A 70 10.05 12.49 -17.33
N ASP A 71 10.06 12.72 -16.02
CA ASP A 71 10.93 12.03 -15.08
C ASP A 71 10.21 11.72 -13.75
N CYS A 72 10.90 11.08 -12.82
CA CYS A 72 10.42 10.74 -11.48
C CYS A 72 11.10 11.63 -10.43
N PRO A 73 10.41 12.64 -9.88
CA PRO A 73 10.91 13.45 -8.78
C PRO A 73 11.27 12.58 -7.56
N ALA A 74 12.35 12.91 -6.85
CA ALA A 74 12.82 12.14 -5.71
C ALA A 74 11.76 12.09 -4.58
N GLU A 75 11.02 13.18 -4.39
CA GLU A 75 10.03 13.34 -3.32
C GLU A 75 8.62 12.91 -3.72
N VAL A 76 8.39 12.38 -4.93
CA VAL A 76 7.05 12.09 -5.46
C VAL A 76 6.24 11.18 -4.53
N LYS A 77 6.90 10.21 -3.89
CA LYS A 77 6.24 9.30 -2.97
C LYS A 77 5.78 10.00 -1.69
N SER A 78 6.63 10.83 -1.09
CA SER A 78 6.26 11.64 0.08
C SER A 78 5.15 12.62 -0.25
N PHE A 79 5.22 13.25 -1.43
CA PHE A 79 4.17 14.14 -1.94
C PHE A 79 2.80 13.45 -2.01
N LEU A 80 2.74 12.19 -2.46
CA LEU A 80 1.50 11.41 -2.44
C LEU A 80 1.08 11.01 -1.02
N GLN A 81 2.01 10.60 -0.16
CA GLN A 81 1.70 10.16 1.21
C GLN A 81 1.06 11.26 2.07
N GLU A 82 1.38 12.52 1.81
CA GLU A 82 0.75 13.66 2.48
C GLU A 82 -0.72 13.88 2.06
N ARG A 83 -1.12 13.35 0.90
CA ARG A 83 -2.40 13.68 0.24
C ARG A 83 -3.33 12.48 0.07
N LEU A 84 -2.79 11.28 0.07
CA LEU A 84 -3.50 10.04 -0.19
C LEU A 84 -3.27 9.01 0.92
N PRO A 85 -4.25 8.14 1.19
CA PRO A 85 -4.06 6.99 2.06
C PRO A 85 -2.94 6.06 1.57
N SER A 86 -2.24 5.40 2.51
CA SER A 86 -1.08 4.54 2.21
C SER A 86 -1.36 3.41 1.20
N TYR A 87 -2.59 2.89 1.12
CA TYR A 87 -2.97 1.84 0.18
C TYR A 87 -3.15 2.31 -1.26
N MET A 88 -3.20 3.64 -1.50
CA MET A 88 -3.27 4.24 -2.84
C MET A 88 -1.88 4.63 -3.37
N ILE A 89 -0.83 4.47 -2.57
CA ILE A 89 0.53 4.87 -2.97
C ILE A 89 1.12 3.82 -3.91
N PRO A 90 1.52 4.19 -5.15
CA PRO A 90 2.23 3.30 -6.05
C PRO A 90 3.48 2.70 -5.41
N ALA A 91 3.73 1.42 -5.67
CA ALA A 91 4.93 0.73 -5.20
C ALA A 91 6.13 0.97 -6.11
N ILE A 92 5.87 1.31 -7.38
CA ILE A 92 6.88 1.54 -8.41
C ILE A 92 6.52 2.82 -9.16
N PHE A 93 7.53 3.66 -9.38
CA PHE A 93 7.45 4.84 -10.24
C PHE A 93 8.41 4.64 -11.42
N VAL A 94 7.88 4.77 -12.64
CA VAL A 94 8.63 4.53 -13.89
C VAL A 94 8.65 5.84 -14.68
N PRO A 95 9.79 6.53 -14.79
CA PRO A 95 9.92 7.66 -15.70
C PRO A 95 9.86 7.16 -17.15
N ILE A 96 9.07 7.85 -17.98
CA ILE A 96 8.96 7.56 -19.41
C ILE A 96 8.98 8.86 -20.20
N ALA A 97 9.54 8.82 -21.42
CA ALA A 97 9.66 9.99 -22.27
C ALA A 97 8.28 10.54 -22.73
N HIS A 98 7.32 9.64 -22.97
CA HIS A 98 5.96 10.00 -23.37
C HIS A 98 4.99 8.84 -23.10
N LEU A 99 3.71 9.16 -22.86
CA LEU A 99 2.67 8.14 -22.74
C LEU A 99 2.34 7.54 -24.11
N PRO A 100 2.22 6.21 -24.24
CA PRO A 100 1.74 5.58 -25.46
C PRO A 100 0.29 5.97 -25.70
N LEU A 101 -0.03 6.31 -26.95
CA LEU A 101 -1.38 6.69 -27.37
C LEU A 101 -1.90 5.69 -28.42
N THR A 102 -3.16 5.33 -28.30
CA THR A 102 -3.95 4.68 -29.36
C THR A 102 -4.06 5.61 -30.59
N PRO A 103 -4.42 5.08 -31.78
CA PRO A 103 -4.66 5.89 -32.97
C PRO A 103 -5.69 7.02 -32.79
N ASN A 104 -6.57 6.90 -31.80
CA ASN A 104 -7.59 7.90 -31.46
C ASN A 104 -7.09 8.94 -30.43
N GLY A 105 -5.78 8.98 -30.14
CA GLY A 105 -5.18 9.92 -29.20
C GLY A 105 -5.48 9.66 -27.72
N LYS A 106 -6.05 8.48 -27.38
CA LYS A 106 -6.23 8.07 -25.98
C LYS A 106 -5.03 7.30 -25.48
N ILE A 107 -4.74 7.36 -24.18
CA ILE A 107 -3.68 6.57 -23.54
C ILE A 107 -3.90 5.08 -23.81
N ASP A 108 -2.88 4.43 -24.37
CA ASP A 108 -2.83 2.97 -24.54
C ASP A 108 -2.13 2.31 -23.37
N ARG A 109 -2.91 2.01 -22.32
CA ARG A 109 -2.38 1.37 -21.10
C ARG A 109 -1.80 -0.02 -21.35
N ARG A 110 -2.15 -0.69 -22.45
CA ARG A 110 -1.62 -2.02 -22.80
C ARG A 110 -0.22 -1.96 -23.39
N SER A 111 0.13 -0.81 -23.97
CA SER A 111 1.44 -0.53 -24.55
C SER A 111 2.37 0.21 -23.59
N LEU A 112 1.97 0.40 -22.33
CA LEU A 112 2.87 0.90 -21.31
C LEU A 112 4.05 -0.08 -21.16
N PRO A 113 5.28 0.44 -21.02
CA PRO A 113 6.42 -0.43 -20.81
C PRO A 113 6.20 -1.25 -19.54
N LEU A 114 6.66 -2.49 -19.55
CA LEU A 114 6.78 -3.21 -18.30
C LEU A 114 7.77 -2.42 -17.43
N PRO A 115 7.47 -2.19 -16.13
CA PRO A 115 8.51 -1.80 -15.21
C PRO A 115 9.62 -2.84 -15.38
N ALA A 116 10.84 -2.39 -15.70
CA ALA A 116 11.94 -3.29 -16.02
C ALA A 116 11.99 -4.39 -14.95
N GLY A 117 11.98 -5.65 -15.37
CA GLY A 117 12.11 -6.81 -14.47
C GLY A 117 13.40 -6.75 -13.64
N ASP A 118 14.34 -5.91 -14.05
CA ASP A 118 15.40 -5.37 -13.22
C ASP A 118 14.92 -4.11 -12.52
N ARG A 119 14.64 -4.27 -11.23
CA ARG A 119 14.62 -3.25 -10.17
C ARG A 119 14.01 -1.89 -10.54
N PRO A 120 13.02 -1.37 -9.77
CA PRO A 120 12.88 0.09 -9.72
C PRO A 120 14.27 0.67 -9.48
N ALA A 121 14.69 1.64 -10.28
CA ALA A 121 15.86 2.44 -9.98
C ALA A 121 15.58 3.06 -8.60
N LEU A 122 16.02 2.36 -7.55
CA LEU A 122 15.90 2.78 -6.18
C LEU A 122 16.80 4.00 -6.09
N THR A 123 16.17 5.15 -6.18
CA THR A 123 16.75 6.50 -6.08
C THR A 123 17.38 6.77 -4.72
N ASN A 124 17.29 5.83 -3.77
CA ASN A 124 18.08 5.87 -2.55
C ASN A 124 19.45 5.27 -2.82
N ALA A 125 20.49 6.09 -2.65
CA ALA A 125 21.90 5.69 -2.71
C ALA A 125 22.08 4.26 -2.18
N PHE A 126 22.42 3.33 -3.08
CA PHE A 126 22.50 1.92 -2.78
C PHE A 126 23.55 1.68 -1.69
N ALA A 127 23.10 1.58 -0.44
CA ALA A 127 23.94 1.31 0.71
C ALA A 127 23.81 -0.16 1.09
N LEU A 128 24.95 -0.85 1.14
CA LEU A 128 25.03 -2.25 1.55
C LEU A 128 24.88 -2.36 3.07
N PRO A 129 24.32 -3.48 3.57
CA PRO A 129 24.30 -3.80 4.99
C PRO A 129 25.69 -3.74 5.62
N GLN A 130 25.89 -2.91 6.64
CA GLN A 130 27.18 -2.72 7.29
C GLN A 130 27.27 -3.46 8.63
N THR A 131 26.16 -3.54 9.36
CA THR A 131 26.10 -4.19 10.67
C THR A 131 25.65 -5.65 10.57
N GLU A 132 25.99 -6.48 11.57
CA GLU A 132 25.54 -7.89 11.64
C GLU A 132 24.01 -8.01 11.59
N VAL A 133 23.30 -7.09 12.24
CA VAL A 133 21.83 -7.04 12.24
C VAL A 133 21.29 -6.73 10.85
N GLU A 134 21.82 -5.71 10.17
CA GLU A 134 21.41 -5.38 8.80
C GLU A 134 21.70 -6.54 7.83
N GLN A 135 22.85 -7.21 7.98
CA GLN A 135 23.22 -8.36 7.15
C GLN A 135 22.28 -9.55 7.36
N ALA A 136 21.91 -9.83 8.61
CA ALA A 136 20.95 -10.88 8.93
C ALA A 136 19.56 -10.58 8.36
N ILE A 137 19.08 -9.33 8.49
CA ILE A 137 17.80 -8.90 7.91
C ILE A 137 17.85 -9.02 6.38
N ALA A 138 18.92 -8.53 5.75
CA ALA A 138 19.09 -8.58 4.30
C ALA A 138 19.05 -10.02 3.77
N GLN A 139 19.73 -10.96 4.41
CA GLN A 139 19.70 -12.38 4.02
C GLN A 139 18.30 -12.98 4.10
N ILE A 140 17.57 -12.70 5.18
CA ILE A 140 16.20 -13.19 5.34
C ILE A 140 15.29 -12.62 4.24
N TRP A 141 15.46 -11.33 3.92
CA TRP A 141 14.68 -10.67 2.87
C TRP A 141 15.02 -11.20 1.48
N GLN A 142 16.30 -11.39 1.17
CA GLN A 142 16.75 -12.03 -0.08
C GLN A 142 16.09 -13.40 -0.27
N GLN A 143 16.05 -14.22 0.78
CA GLN A 143 15.43 -15.54 0.74
C GLN A 143 13.91 -15.46 0.58
N ALA A 144 13.24 -14.58 1.33
CA ALA A 144 11.79 -14.45 1.30
C ALA A 144 11.28 -13.85 -0.01
N LEU A 145 12.00 -12.87 -0.56
CA LEU A 145 11.63 -12.14 -1.79
C LEU A 145 12.25 -12.77 -3.05
N LYS A 146 13.12 -13.78 -2.90
CA LYS A 146 13.89 -14.41 -3.98
C LYS A 146 14.71 -13.39 -4.78
N LEU A 147 15.43 -12.52 -4.06
CA LEU A 147 16.26 -11.46 -4.64
C LEU A 147 17.74 -11.71 -4.41
N ASP A 148 18.57 -11.43 -5.41
CA ASP A 148 20.03 -11.59 -5.32
C ASP A 148 20.65 -10.58 -4.36
N ARG A 149 20.12 -9.35 -4.29
CA ARG A 149 20.60 -8.29 -3.38
C ARG A 149 19.44 -7.42 -2.90
N VAL A 150 19.56 -6.91 -1.68
CA VAL A 150 18.64 -5.94 -1.06
C VAL A 150 19.49 -4.83 -0.44
N GLY A 151 19.22 -3.58 -0.79
CA GLY A 151 19.82 -2.39 -0.18
C GLY A 151 19.16 -2.05 1.14
N ILE A 152 19.87 -1.36 2.04
CA ILE A 152 19.34 -1.11 3.38
C ILE A 152 18.16 -0.13 3.41
N HIS A 153 18.04 0.71 2.38
CA HIS A 153 16.96 1.68 2.21
C HIS A 153 15.83 1.16 1.33
N ASP A 154 15.94 -0.08 0.85
CA ASP A 154 14.89 -0.70 0.05
C ASP A 154 13.69 -0.99 0.95
N ASN A 155 12.51 -0.64 0.45
CA ASN A 155 11.28 -0.92 1.18
C ASN A 155 10.81 -2.34 0.89
N PHE A 156 10.56 -3.13 1.95
CA PHE A 156 10.12 -4.52 1.85
C PHE A 156 8.92 -4.70 0.90
N PHE A 157 7.94 -3.82 1.00
CA PHE A 157 6.69 -3.92 0.24
C PHE A 157 6.84 -3.47 -1.21
N GLU A 158 7.78 -2.57 -1.48
CA GLU A 158 8.13 -2.14 -2.84
C GLU A 158 8.88 -3.24 -3.58
N LEU A 159 9.70 -4.01 -2.86
CA LEU A 159 10.39 -5.20 -3.35
C LEU A 159 9.46 -6.41 -3.59
N GLY A 160 8.13 -6.23 -3.49
CA GLY A 160 7.15 -7.30 -3.67
C GLY A 160 6.76 -8.04 -2.38
N GLY A 161 7.21 -7.56 -1.22
CA GLY A 161 6.81 -8.08 0.07
C GLY A 161 5.31 -7.90 0.34
N HIS A 162 4.70 -8.90 0.97
CA HIS A 162 3.29 -8.89 1.35
C HIS A 162 3.07 -9.57 2.72
N SER A 163 1.83 -9.54 3.23
CA SER A 163 1.50 -9.94 4.60
C SER A 163 1.82 -11.41 4.94
N LEU A 164 1.91 -12.31 3.96
CA LEU A 164 2.35 -13.69 4.23
C LEU A 164 3.87 -13.78 4.33
N LEU A 165 4.58 -13.12 3.41
CA LEU A 165 6.04 -13.05 3.46
C LEU A 165 6.52 -12.35 4.72
N ILE A 166 5.86 -11.29 5.15
CA ILE A 166 6.27 -10.55 6.35
C ILE A 166 6.12 -11.38 7.63
N VAL A 167 5.13 -12.28 7.70
CA VAL A 167 4.97 -13.23 8.80
C VAL A 167 6.08 -14.27 8.79
N SER A 168 6.47 -14.76 7.60
CA SER A 168 7.62 -15.66 7.45
C SER A 168 8.92 -14.98 7.88
N VAL A 169 9.16 -13.75 7.40
CA VAL A 169 10.31 -12.92 7.76
C VAL A 169 10.35 -12.66 9.27
N TYR A 170 9.21 -12.31 9.87
CA TYR A 170 9.09 -12.11 11.32
C TYR A 170 9.54 -13.34 12.12
N ASN A 171 9.05 -14.52 11.77
CA ASN A 171 9.41 -15.76 12.46
C ASN A 171 10.92 -16.05 12.34
N GLN A 172 11.49 -15.89 11.13
CA GLN A 172 12.92 -16.09 10.90
C GLN A 172 13.81 -15.09 11.66
N LEU A 173 13.40 -13.81 11.71
CA LEU A 173 14.11 -12.78 12.46
C LEU A 173 14.10 -13.09 13.95
N LYS A 174 12.95 -13.51 14.48
CA LYS A 174 12.80 -13.87 15.88
C LYS A 174 13.67 -15.07 16.26
N GLU A 175 13.70 -16.09 15.40
CA GLU A 175 14.54 -17.28 15.60
C GLU A 175 16.04 -16.97 15.53
N ARG A 176 16.49 -16.14 14.57
CA ARG A 176 17.92 -15.87 14.37
C ARG A 176 18.51 -14.83 15.32
N LEU A 177 17.75 -13.78 15.63
CA LEU A 177 18.29 -12.62 16.35
C LEU A 177 17.91 -12.61 17.84
N ASN A 178 16.95 -13.44 18.26
CA ASN A 178 16.45 -13.49 19.64
C ASN A 178 16.09 -12.10 20.21
N LEU A 179 15.59 -11.21 19.36
CA LEU A 179 15.22 -9.84 19.70
C LEU A 179 13.75 -9.76 20.10
N ASP A 180 13.43 -8.78 20.95
CA ASP A 180 12.05 -8.45 21.33
C ASP A 180 11.39 -7.63 20.21
N LEU A 181 11.07 -8.33 19.12
CA LEU A 181 10.47 -7.78 17.91
C LEU A 181 8.96 -8.03 17.93
N LEU A 182 8.14 -7.01 17.67
CA LEU A 182 6.71 -7.19 17.41
C LEU A 182 6.47 -7.21 15.89
N LEU A 183 5.46 -7.98 15.46
CA LEU A 183 5.08 -8.04 14.05
C LEU A 183 4.72 -6.65 13.49
N VAL A 184 4.13 -5.79 14.32
CA VAL A 184 3.78 -4.41 13.92
C VAL A 184 5.00 -3.56 13.56
N ASP A 185 6.17 -3.86 14.12
CA ASP A 185 7.39 -3.08 13.86
C ASP A 185 7.89 -3.27 12.43
N LEU A 186 7.68 -4.44 11.82
CA LEU A 186 7.99 -4.69 10.42
C LEU A 186 7.15 -3.86 9.44
N PHE A 187 5.93 -3.49 9.84
CA PHE A 187 5.09 -2.58 9.06
C PHE A 187 5.45 -1.11 9.32
N ARG A 188 5.88 -0.78 10.54
CA ARG A 188 6.29 0.58 10.94
C ARG A 188 7.64 0.98 10.36
N TYR A 189 8.56 0.02 10.28
CA TYR A 189 9.94 0.20 9.81
C TYR A 189 10.19 -0.66 8.58
N PRO A 190 9.65 -0.26 7.41
CA PRO A 190 9.60 -1.12 6.23
C PRO A 190 10.94 -1.19 5.46
N THR A 191 12.03 -0.62 5.98
CA THR A 191 13.38 -0.71 5.41
C THR A 191 14.34 -1.36 6.41
N ILE A 192 15.40 -2.00 5.92
CA ILE A 192 16.41 -2.64 6.77
C ILE A 192 17.05 -1.60 7.71
N ALA A 193 17.42 -0.43 7.20
CA ALA A 193 18.01 0.64 8.01
C ALA A 193 17.06 1.10 9.13
N SER A 194 15.79 1.33 8.81
CA SER A 194 14.79 1.73 9.82
C SER A 194 14.54 0.64 10.87
N LEU A 195 14.53 -0.63 10.44
CA LEU A 195 14.28 -1.76 11.34
C LEU A 195 15.50 -2.01 12.24
N ALA A 196 16.71 -1.99 11.68
CA ALA A 196 17.95 -2.14 12.43
C ALA A 196 18.14 -1.01 13.44
N ALA A 197 17.80 0.23 13.08
CA ALA A 197 17.84 1.37 13.99
C ALA A 197 16.85 1.20 15.16
N ALA A 198 15.62 0.76 14.88
CA ALA A 198 14.62 0.50 15.91
C ALA A 198 15.02 -0.63 16.87
N LEU A 199 15.73 -1.65 16.36
CA LEU A 199 16.23 -2.77 17.16
C LEU A 199 17.48 -2.42 17.98
N SER A 200 18.23 -1.39 17.56
CA SER A 200 19.45 -0.93 18.24
C SER A 200 19.20 0.07 19.37
N GLN A 201 17.95 0.54 19.54
CA GLN A 201 17.55 1.44 20.62
C GLN A 201 16.95 0.62 21.76
N PRO A 202 17.68 0.36 22.86
CA PRO A 202 17.12 -0.35 23.99
C PRO A 202 16.34 0.61 24.89
N GLU A 203 15.19 1.17 24.47
CA GLU A 203 14.17 1.66 25.43
C GLU A 203 12.73 1.74 24.87
N ALA A 204 11.85 1.07 25.62
CA ALA A 204 10.44 1.36 25.91
C ALA A 204 9.42 1.48 24.78
N THR A 205 8.99 0.33 24.23
CA THR A 205 7.64 0.24 23.64
C THR A 205 6.63 -0.04 24.76
N PRO A 206 5.63 0.83 25.01
CA PRO A 206 4.54 0.50 25.93
C PRO A 206 3.79 -0.71 25.35
N SER A 207 3.71 -1.77 26.14
CA SER A 207 2.93 -2.96 25.83
C SER A 207 1.47 -2.57 25.59
N ILE A 208 1.04 -2.50 24.33
CA ILE A 208 -0.39 -2.52 24.02
C ILE A 208 -0.85 -3.95 24.24
N ASP A 209 -1.35 -4.20 25.44
CA ASP A 209 -1.99 -5.46 25.82
C ASP A 209 -3.32 -5.60 25.05
N LEU A 210 -3.24 -6.17 23.84
CA LEU A 210 -4.39 -6.48 23.00
C LEU A 210 -5.37 -7.47 23.66
N ARG A 211 -5.03 -8.09 24.81
CA ARG A 211 -5.94 -8.97 25.55
C ARG A 211 -6.90 -8.21 26.47
N LYS A 212 -6.62 -6.96 26.86
CA LYS A 212 -7.51 -6.20 27.77
C LYS A 212 -8.69 -5.53 27.08
N ASN A 213 -8.62 -5.22 25.78
CA ASN A 213 -9.72 -4.56 25.08
C ASN A 213 -10.87 -5.48 24.62
N GLN A 214 -10.76 -6.80 24.81
CA GLN A 214 -11.87 -7.72 24.48
C GLN A 214 -12.76 -8.09 25.68
N LEU A 215 -12.38 -7.76 26.92
CA LEU A 215 -13.16 -8.15 28.12
C LEU A 215 -14.04 -7.02 28.69
N THR A 216 -13.84 -5.76 28.30
CA THR A 216 -14.66 -4.63 28.76
C THR A 216 -15.89 -4.37 27.89
N ALA A 217 -15.87 -4.74 26.60
CA ALA A 217 -17.01 -4.56 25.70
C ALA A 217 -18.11 -5.65 25.87
N GLY A 218 -17.76 -6.83 26.40
CA GLY A 218 -18.69 -7.95 26.57
C GLY A 218 -19.56 -7.92 27.83
N LYS A 219 -19.12 -7.26 28.91
CA LYS A 219 -19.86 -7.24 30.19
C LYS A 219 -20.90 -6.10 30.30
N ALA A 220 -20.79 -5.05 29.51
CA ALA A 220 -21.75 -3.94 29.53
C ALA A 220 -23.09 -4.27 28.82
N ARG A 221 -23.14 -5.29 27.96
CA ARG A 221 -24.35 -5.65 27.20
C ARG A 221 -25.24 -6.73 27.85
N LEU A 222 -24.78 -7.41 28.92
CA LEU A 222 -25.56 -8.47 29.57
C LEU A 222 -26.30 -8.05 30.86
N GLN A 223 -26.06 -6.84 31.40
CA GLN A 223 -26.75 -6.37 32.62
C GLN A 223 -27.96 -5.46 32.35
N GLN A 224 -28.20 -4.99 31.12
CA GLN A 224 -29.38 -4.17 30.79
C GLN A 224 -30.58 -4.95 30.21
N ARG A 225 -30.50 -6.27 30.06
CA ARG A 225 -31.62 -7.11 29.56
C ARG A 225 -32.39 -7.89 30.63
N ARG A 226 -32.16 -7.63 31.92
CA ARG A 226 -32.81 -8.37 33.03
C ARG A 226 -33.70 -7.53 33.96
N ARG A 227 -34.20 -6.38 33.50
CA ARG A 227 -35.15 -5.53 34.26
C ARG A 227 -36.36 -5.07 33.44
N VAL A 228 -37.07 -5.97 32.76
CA VAL A 228 -38.49 -5.74 32.42
C VAL A 228 -39.21 -7.08 32.32
N THR A 229 -39.75 -7.59 33.42
CA THR A 229 -40.93 -8.48 33.41
C THR A 229 -41.53 -8.50 34.82
N SER A 230 -42.68 -7.85 35.00
CA SER A 230 -43.81 -8.26 35.86
C SER A 230 -44.85 -7.13 35.93
N PRO A 231 -45.99 -7.21 35.22
CA PRO A 231 -47.18 -6.45 35.57
C PRO A 231 -47.97 -7.23 36.64
N LYS A 232 -48.20 -6.58 37.78
CA LYS A 232 -49.06 -7.09 38.85
C LYS A 232 -50.49 -6.61 38.58
N LEU A 233 -51.43 -7.53 38.36
CA LEU A 233 -52.86 -7.21 38.36
C LEU A 233 -53.31 -6.79 39.77
N PRO A 234 -54.27 -5.86 39.92
CA PRO A 234 -54.98 -5.64 41.17
C PRO A 234 -56.26 -6.48 41.23
N ALA A 235 -56.60 -6.93 42.43
CA ALA A 235 -57.93 -7.40 42.84
C ALA A 235 -58.10 -7.04 44.32
N PRO A 236 -59.32 -6.99 44.88
CA PRO A 236 -60.63 -7.17 44.25
C PRO A 236 -61.37 -5.84 43.97
#